data_AF-A0A6V7XJZ6-F1
#
_entry.id   AF-A0A6V7XJZ6-F1
#
_cell.length_a   1.000
_cell.length_b   1.000
_cell.length_c   1.000
_cell.angle_alpha   90.00
_cell.angle_beta   90.00
_cell.angle_gamma   90.00
#
_symmetry.space_group_name_H-M   'P 1'
#
loop_
_entity.id
_entity.type
_entity.pdbx_description
1 polymer ?
#
loop_
_entity_poly.entity_id
_entity_poly.type
_entity_poly.pdbx_seq_one_letter_code
_entity_poly.pdbx_strand_id
1 'polypeptide(L)'
;MQYYKPSHLYIIFYYFIFFTFYCFYSSSAFNWKCAGCKTGVEVIRYLYEMNYTKTEILNTAEYVCRHFADQKSFVCRGITSQFKDEFLYVLEKLVFQPSQLCGLILNGCGNPINPFDTNWNVSLPPSPPTFKNFKSSTNQTNKTTPIRILQLSDIHFDPAYLEGSEADCEEPVCCIKMPKKGELVKKKAGYWGTAAKCDIPLRTVENLLEHINRTHKLDFVLLSGDYLHHRDWEYTREGHLSAIANLSALLQHHLPQIPIFWALGNHEAVPVNAFGPHFVPDQFRPTWMYRALLAEAHKTDQGLLSVEADEDFVYRGSYAVDYGNLRLISLNNGLL
;
A
#
# COMPACT_ATOMS: atom_id res chain seq x y z
N MET A 1 19.29 -51.20 16.93
CA MET A 1 17.99 -51.19 16.23
C MET A 1 17.87 -49.89 15.46
N GLN A 2 18.08 -49.97 14.15
CA GLN A 2 18.01 -48.85 13.21
C GLN A 2 16.53 -48.62 12.89
N TYR A 3 15.97 -47.48 13.31
CA TYR A 3 14.64 -47.07 12.89
C TYR A 3 14.72 -46.64 11.42
N TYR A 4 14.05 -47.40 10.55
CA TYR A 4 13.90 -47.11 9.12
C TYR A 4 13.18 -45.75 8.96
N LYS A 5 13.82 -44.78 8.29
CA LYS A 5 13.14 -43.61 7.73
C LYS A 5 12.20 -44.10 6.61
N PRO A 6 10.90 -43.77 6.61
CA PRO A 6 10.06 -44.05 5.47
C PRO A 6 10.55 -43.23 4.27
N SER A 7 10.70 -43.89 3.11
CA SER A 7 11.13 -43.27 1.86
C SER A 7 10.12 -42.23 1.37
N HIS A 8 10.62 -41.07 0.90
CA HIS A 8 9.84 -39.92 0.39
C HIS A 8 8.71 -40.26 -0.59
N LEU A 9 8.80 -41.38 -1.33
CA LEU A 9 7.74 -41.84 -2.24
C LEU A 9 6.45 -42.29 -1.54
N TYR A 10 6.54 -42.87 -0.35
CA TYR A 10 5.38 -43.45 0.33
C TYR A 10 4.42 -42.39 0.89
N ILE A 11 4.96 -41.24 1.30
CA ILE A 11 4.16 -40.11 1.81
C ILE A 11 3.44 -39.42 0.65
N ILE A 12 4.12 -39.19 -0.47
CA ILE A 12 3.52 -38.64 -1.69
C ILE A 12 2.37 -39.54 -2.18
N PHE A 13 2.57 -40.86 -2.17
CA PHE A 13 1.52 -41.82 -2.54
C PHE A 13 0.33 -41.81 -1.58
N TYR A 14 0.56 -41.64 -0.27
CA TYR A 14 -0.50 -41.61 0.74
C TYR A 14 -1.38 -40.38 0.60
N TYR A 15 -0.79 -39.21 0.34
CA TYR A 15 -1.55 -37.97 0.07
C TYR A 15 -2.26 -38.01 -1.30
N PHE A 16 -1.66 -38.65 -2.32
CA PHE A 16 -2.29 -38.81 -3.65
C PHE A 16 -3.50 -39.76 -3.60
N ILE A 17 -3.44 -40.82 -2.79
CA ILE A 17 -4.57 -41.75 -2.55
C ILE A 17 -5.68 -41.09 -1.72
N PHE A 18 -5.33 -40.25 -0.73
CA PHE A 18 -6.32 -39.44 -0.02
C PHE A 18 -7.02 -38.44 -0.96
N PHE A 19 -6.28 -37.87 -1.92
CA PHE A 19 -6.81 -36.94 -2.93
C PHE A 19 -7.82 -37.62 -3.87
N THR A 20 -7.57 -38.86 -4.28
CA THR A 20 -8.49 -39.62 -5.14
C THR A 20 -9.72 -40.13 -4.39
N PHE A 21 -9.62 -40.47 -3.10
CA PHE A 21 -10.77 -40.90 -2.29
C PHE A 21 -11.74 -39.76 -1.95
N TYR A 22 -11.24 -38.54 -1.69
CA TYR A 22 -12.10 -37.38 -1.38
C TYR A 22 -12.86 -36.83 -2.60
N CYS A 23 -12.38 -37.10 -3.82
CA CYS A 23 -13.05 -36.71 -5.06
C CYS A 23 -14.40 -37.42 -5.31
N PHE A 24 -14.68 -38.55 -4.65
CA PHE A 24 -15.88 -39.35 -4.92
C PHE A 24 -17.05 -39.15 -3.94
N TYR A 25 -16.90 -38.34 -2.87
CA TYR A 25 -17.91 -38.27 -1.81
C TYR A 25 -18.05 -36.87 -1.19
N SER A 26 -18.50 -35.87 -1.97
CA SER A 26 -19.18 -34.69 -1.38
C SER A 26 -19.91 -33.86 -2.44
N SER A 27 -21.19 -33.60 -2.21
CA SER A 27 -22.14 -32.91 -3.09
C SER A 27 -22.08 -31.37 -3.00
N SER A 28 -20.90 -30.80 -2.78
CA SER A 28 -20.61 -29.37 -2.94
C SER A 28 -19.49 -29.23 -3.96
N ALA A 29 -19.67 -28.42 -5.01
CA ALA A 29 -18.71 -28.27 -6.11
C ALA A 29 -17.24 -28.28 -5.62
N PHE A 30 -16.50 -29.33 -5.96
CA PHE A 30 -15.13 -29.53 -5.52
C PHE A 30 -14.25 -28.37 -6.01
N ASN A 31 -13.83 -27.49 -5.09
CA ASN A 31 -12.94 -26.40 -5.41
C ASN A 31 -11.48 -26.89 -5.34
N TRP A 32 -10.97 -27.35 -6.49
CA TRP A 32 -9.61 -27.89 -6.60
C TRP A 32 -8.53 -26.86 -6.23
N LYS A 33 -8.77 -25.56 -6.48
CA LYS A 33 -7.85 -24.48 -6.07
C LYS A 33 -7.79 -24.38 -4.56
N CYS A 34 -8.94 -24.49 -3.89
CA CYS A 34 -9.00 -24.47 -2.44
C CYS A 34 -8.29 -25.69 -1.81
N ALA A 35 -8.55 -26.89 -2.34
CA ALA A 35 -7.86 -28.10 -1.90
C ALA A 35 -6.34 -28.00 -2.13
N GLY A 36 -5.93 -27.50 -3.31
CA GLY A 36 -4.53 -27.25 -3.67
C GLY A 36 -3.86 -26.23 -2.76
N CYS A 37 -4.53 -25.10 -2.46
CA CYS A 37 -4.03 -24.10 -1.52
C CYS A 37 -3.80 -24.70 -0.14
N LYS A 38 -4.82 -25.36 0.44
CA LYS A 38 -4.71 -25.95 1.79
C LYS A 38 -3.59 -26.97 1.87
N THR A 39 -3.46 -27.83 0.86
CA THR A 39 -2.37 -28.81 0.76
C THR A 39 -1.01 -28.11 0.62
N GLY A 40 -0.94 -27.05 -0.17
CA GLY A 40 0.27 -26.25 -0.32
C GLY A 40 0.71 -25.60 0.99
N VAL A 41 -0.22 -25.03 1.76
CA VAL A 41 0.09 -24.46 3.09
C VAL A 41 0.57 -25.54 4.06
N GLU A 42 0.00 -26.74 4.01
CA GLU A 42 0.47 -27.89 4.79
C GLU A 42 1.90 -28.32 4.42
N VAL A 43 2.25 -28.31 3.14
CA VAL A 43 3.63 -28.53 2.69
C VAL A 43 4.55 -27.44 3.22
N ILE A 44 4.14 -26.17 3.14
CA ILE A 44 4.91 -25.04 3.68
C ILE A 44 5.12 -25.19 5.19
N ARG A 45 4.10 -25.61 5.93
CA ARG A 45 4.21 -25.92 7.37
C ARG A 45 5.25 -26.99 7.64
N TYR A 46 5.20 -28.10 6.90
CA TYR A 46 6.19 -29.17 7.02
C TYR A 46 7.62 -28.67 6.74
N LEU A 47 7.82 -27.86 5.69
CA LEU A 47 9.13 -27.28 5.39
C LEU A 47 9.63 -26.38 6.53
N TYR A 48 8.74 -25.61 7.13
CA TYR A 48 9.05 -24.77 8.29
C TYR A 48 9.46 -25.61 9.51
N GLU A 49 8.68 -26.63 9.87
CA GLU A 49 8.96 -27.54 11.01
C GLU A 49 10.27 -28.32 10.84
N MET A 50 10.63 -28.63 9.60
CA MET A 50 11.86 -29.35 9.27
C MET A 50 13.09 -28.43 9.12
N ASN A 51 12.97 -27.12 9.44
CA ASN A 51 14.03 -26.13 9.33
C ASN A 51 14.65 -26.04 7.92
N TYR A 52 13.83 -26.15 6.87
CA TYR A 52 14.27 -25.85 5.51
C TYR A 52 14.66 -24.37 5.36
N THR A 53 15.40 -24.05 4.30
CA THR A 53 15.85 -22.68 4.09
C THR A 53 14.67 -21.75 3.76
N LYS A 54 14.79 -20.47 4.14
CA LYS A 54 13.81 -19.43 3.77
C LYS A 54 13.51 -19.43 2.27
N THR A 55 14.54 -19.64 1.44
CA THR A 55 14.41 -19.68 -0.03
C THR A 55 13.51 -20.82 -0.51
N GLU A 56 13.64 -22.02 0.07
CA GLU A 56 12.79 -23.16 -0.29
C GLU A 56 11.33 -22.95 0.10
N ILE A 57 11.10 -22.36 1.27
CA ILE A 57 9.76 -21.98 1.75
C ILE A 57 9.12 -20.97 0.80
N LEU A 58 9.85 -19.91 0.44
CA LEU A 58 9.35 -18.85 -0.44
C LEU A 58 9.10 -19.34 -1.87
N ASN A 59 9.97 -20.17 -2.43
CA ASN A 59 9.76 -20.75 -3.76
C ASN A 59 8.52 -21.65 -3.78
N THR A 60 8.29 -22.39 -2.70
CA THR A 60 7.08 -23.20 -2.54
C THR A 60 5.83 -22.31 -2.42
N ALA A 61 5.91 -21.22 -1.65
CA ALA A 61 4.83 -20.25 -1.53
C ALA A 61 4.51 -19.54 -2.86
N GLU A 62 5.52 -19.14 -3.63
CA GLU A 62 5.33 -18.59 -4.98
C GLU A 62 4.63 -19.61 -5.88
N TYR A 63 5.08 -20.87 -5.87
CA TYR A 63 4.46 -21.94 -6.66
C TYR A 63 2.99 -22.12 -6.30
N VAL A 64 2.67 -22.18 -5.00
CA VAL A 64 1.29 -22.31 -4.53
C VAL A 64 0.46 -21.11 -4.97
N CYS A 65 1.00 -19.89 -4.83
CA CYS A 65 0.34 -18.67 -5.26
C CYS A 65 -0.01 -18.70 -6.75
N ARG A 66 0.96 -19.01 -7.61
CA ARG A 66 0.79 -18.97 -9.07
C ARG A 66 -0.22 -19.97 -9.61
N HIS A 67 -0.41 -21.10 -8.93
CA HIS A 67 -1.27 -22.18 -9.42
C HIS A 67 -2.61 -22.27 -8.68
N PHE A 68 -2.68 -21.77 -7.46
CA PHE A 68 -3.84 -22.00 -6.60
C PHE A 68 -4.43 -20.74 -5.96
N ALA A 69 -3.82 -19.55 -6.05
CA ALA A 69 -4.25 -18.35 -5.32
C ALA A 69 -5.06 -17.31 -6.13
N ASP A 70 -5.38 -17.56 -7.40
CA ASP A 70 -6.07 -16.59 -8.29
C ASP A 70 -5.43 -15.20 -8.33
N GLN A 71 -4.12 -15.13 -8.09
CA GLN A 71 -3.32 -13.92 -8.17
C GLN A 71 -2.55 -13.84 -9.49
N LYS A 72 -2.27 -12.61 -9.93
CA LYS A 72 -1.41 -12.38 -11.10
C LYS A 72 0.03 -12.79 -10.79
N SER A 73 0.75 -13.26 -11.80
CA SER A 73 2.10 -13.83 -11.64
C SER A 73 3.11 -12.86 -10.99
N PHE A 74 3.02 -11.55 -11.27
CA PHE A 74 3.89 -10.56 -10.64
C PHE A 74 3.63 -10.40 -9.13
N VAL A 75 2.37 -10.52 -8.69
CA VAL A 75 2.00 -10.49 -7.26
C VAL A 75 2.66 -11.65 -6.53
N CYS A 76 2.56 -12.86 -7.11
CA CYS A 76 3.19 -14.05 -6.54
C CYS A 76 4.72 -13.96 -6.52
N ARG A 77 5.34 -13.40 -7.57
CA ARG A 77 6.79 -13.12 -7.58
C ARG A 77 7.20 -12.08 -6.52
N GLY A 78 6.28 -11.21 -6.10
CA GLY A 78 6.48 -10.28 -4.99
C GLY A 78 6.87 -10.98 -3.69
N ILE A 79 6.35 -12.20 -3.45
CA ILE A 79 6.65 -13.02 -2.26
C ILE A 79 8.15 -13.34 -2.18
N THR A 80 8.78 -13.66 -3.31
CA THR A 80 10.21 -14.02 -3.35
C THR A 80 11.12 -12.80 -3.48
N SER A 81 10.57 -11.61 -3.74
CA SER A 81 11.31 -10.37 -3.94
C SER A 81 11.08 -9.36 -2.81
N GLN A 82 10.24 -8.33 -3.04
CA GLN A 82 10.09 -7.18 -2.15
C GLN A 82 9.38 -7.52 -0.85
N PHE A 83 8.37 -8.40 -0.89
CA PHE A 83 7.56 -8.75 0.28
C PHE A 83 8.14 -9.92 1.08
N LYS A 84 9.37 -10.34 0.79
CA LYS A 84 9.95 -11.56 1.35
C LYS A 84 9.91 -11.60 2.87
N ASP A 85 10.33 -10.52 3.53
CA ASP A 85 10.47 -10.52 4.99
C ASP A 85 9.11 -10.32 5.67
N GLU A 86 8.25 -9.46 5.12
CA GLU A 86 6.87 -9.25 5.59
C GLU A 86 6.05 -10.54 5.44
N PHE A 87 6.17 -11.21 4.29
CA PHE A 87 5.49 -12.48 4.03
C PHE A 87 5.95 -13.56 5.00
N LEU A 88 7.26 -13.72 5.24
CA LEU A 88 7.76 -14.69 6.20
C LEU A 88 7.29 -14.39 7.62
N TYR A 89 7.26 -13.11 8.01
CA TYR A 89 6.78 -12.69 9.32
C TYR A 89 5.29 -13.03 9.52
N VAL A 90 4.45 -12.72 8.54
CA VAL A 90 3.01 -13.05 8.58
C VAL A 90 2.80 -14.56 8.50
N LEU A 91 3.56 -15.25 7.65
CA LEU A 91 3.51 -16.70 7.50
C LEU A 91 3.81 -17.40 8.82
N GLU A 92 4.86 -16.99 9.56
CA GLU A 92 5.18 -17.57 10.87
C GLU A 92 3.99 -17.47 11.86
N LYS A 93 3.17 -16.41 11.76
CA LYS A 93 1.98 -16.24 12.60
C LYS A 93 0.77 -17.05 12.15
N LEU A 94 0.67 -17.38 10.85
CA LEU A 94 -0.55 -17.94 10.24
C LEU A 94 -0.39 -19.35 9.63
N VAL A 95 0.84 -19.85 9.47
CA VAL A 95 1.15 -21.11 8.78
C VAL A 95 0.52 -22.34 9.44
N PHE A 96 0.26 -22.25 10.74
CA PHE A 96 -0.42 -23.30 11.50
C PHE A 96 -1.94 -23.35 11.26
N GLN A 97 -2.49 -22.46 10.44
CA GLN A 97 -3.92 -22.35 10.16
C GLN A 97 -4.20 -22.26 8.64
N PRO A 98 -4.14 -23.38 7.88
CA PRO A 98 -4.34 -23.39 6.43
C PRO A 98 -5.65 -22.77 5.95
N SER A 99 -6.75 -22.98 6.69
CA SER A 99 -8.05 -22.39 6.35
C SER A 99 -8.09 -20.88 6.51
N GLN A 100 -7.24 -20.33 7.38
CA GLN A 100 -7.11 -18.88 7.60
C GLN A 100 -6.37 -18.27 6.42
N LEU A 101 -5.18 -18.78 6.11
CA LEU A 101 -4.36 -18.27 5.01
C LEU A 101 -5.05 -18.45 3.64
N CYS A 102 -5.62 -19.63 3.36
CA CYS A 102 -6.34 -19.85 2.11
C CYS A 102 -7.67 -19.10 2.04
N GLY A 103 -8.33 -18.87 3.18
CA GLY A 103 -9.53 -18.05 3.25
C GLY A 103 -9.26 -16.56 2.96
N LEU A 104 -8.07 -16.05 3.30
CA LEU A 104 -7.65 -14.68 2.96
C LEU A 104 -7.43 -14.47 1.46
N ILE A 105 -6.99 -15.51 0.75
CA ILE A 105 -6.53 -15.38 -0.64
C ILE A 105 -7.57 -15.90 -1.65
N LEU A 106 -8.44 -16.83 -1.22
CA LEU A 106 -9.48 -17.42 -2.05
C LEU A 106 -10.86 -17.30 -1.40
N ASN A 107 -11.76 -16.65 -2.12
CA ASN A 107 -13.17 -16.57 -1.73
C ASN A 107 -13.76 -17.97 -1.53
N GLY A 108 -14.35 -18.21 -0.37
CA GLY A 108 -14.98 -19.49 -0.02
C GLY A 108 -14.00 -20.63 0.35
N CYS A 109 -12.71 -20.34 0.57
CA CYS A 109 -11.72 -21.36 0.97
C CYS A 109 -11.41 -21.40 2.48
N GLY A 110 -12.28 -20.83 3.30
CA GLY A 110 -12.15 -20.80 4.75
C GLY A 110 -12.84 -19.58 5.32
N ASN A 111 -12.80 -19.44 6.64
CA ASN A 111 -13.31 -18.28 7.36
C ASN A 111 -12.12 -17.59 8.04
N PRO A 112 -11.40 -16.71 7.33
CA PRO A 112 -10.29 -16.00 7.94
C PRO A 112 -10.80 -15.17 9.12
N ILE A 113 -10.03 -15.14 10.21
CA ILE A 113 -10.20 -14.25 11.35
C ILE A 113 -9.88 -12.89 10.78
N ASN A 114 -10.93 -12.17 10.46
CA ASN A 114 -10.82 -10.78 10.12
C ASN A 114 -10.70 -10.02 11.45
N PRO A 115 -9.55 -9.38 11.74
CA PRO A 115 -9.42 -8.56 12.94
C PRO A 115 -10.46 -7.42 12.96
N PHE A 116 -10.98 -7.01 11.79
CA PHE A 116 -12.04 -6.01 11.67
C PHE A 116 -13.46 -6.56 11.92
N ASP A 117 -13.66 -7.88 11.91
CA ASP A 117 -14.93 -8.50 12.35
C ASP A 117 -14.97 -8.71 13.88
N THR A 118 -13.90 -8.35 14.59
CA THR A 118 -13.93 -8.27 16.05
C THR A 118 -14.48 -6.90 16.46
N ASN A 119 -15.62 -6.89 17.17
CA ASN A 119 -16.20 -5.64 17.67
C ASN A 119 -15.29 -5.04 18.75
N TRP A 120 -14.51 -4.02 18.39
CA TRP A 120 -13.75 -3.20 19.34
C TRP A 120 -14.45 -1.85 19.52
N ASN A 121 -14.42 -1.34 20.75
CA ASN A 121 -15.04 -0.05 21.10
C ASN A 121 -13.96 0.93 21.56
N VAL A 122 -14.04 2.17 21.09
CA VAL A 122 -13.26 3.29 21.64
C VAL A 122 -14.09 3.97 22.72
N SER A 123 -13.53 4.05 23.92
CA SER A 123 -14.17 4.81 25.00
C SER A 123 -14.03 6.31 24.72
N LEU A 124 -15.14 6.99 24.48
CA LEU A 124 -15.16 8.44 24.34
C LEU A 124 -15.03 9.11 25.71
N PRO A 125 -14.31 10.23 25.82
CA PRO A 125 -14.29 11.02 27.05
C PRO A 125 -15.72 11.49 27.39
N PRO A 126 -16.04 11.73 28.68
CA PRO A 126 -17.36 12.22 29.07
C PRO A 126 -17.69 13.53 28.33
N SER A 127 -18.91 13.64 27.82
CA SER A 127 -19.34 14.83 27.08
C SER A 127 -19.12 16.10 27.92
N PRO A 128 -18.48 17.13 27.35
CA PRO A 128 -18.31 18.40 28.04
C PRO A 128 -19.68 18.98 28.46
N PRO A 129 -19.81 19.57 29.66
CA PRO A 129 -21.08 20.10 30.18
C PRO A 129 -21.68 21.24 29.33
N THR A 130 -20.92 21.78 28.38
CA THR A 130 -21.26 22.91 27.50
C THR A 130 -21.42 22.53 26.03
N PHE A 131 -21.86 21.30 25.71
CA PHE A 131 -22.52 21.04 24.40
C PHE A 131 -23.94 21.67 24.36
N LYS A 132 -24.12 22.87 24.93
CA LYS A 132 -25.37 23.62 24.84
C LYS A 132 -25.34 24.44 23.56
N ASN A 133 -25.96 23.88 22.53
CA ASN A 133 -26.38 24.57 21.31
C ASN A 133 -25.26 25.42 20.70
N PHE A 134 -24.44 24.80 19.86
CA PHE A 134 -23.77 25.53 18.79
C PHE A 134 -24.89 26.11 17.91
N LYS A 135 -25.46 27.25 18.32
CA LYS A 135 -26.34 28.03 17.47
C LYS A 135 -25.46 28.37 16.29
N SER A 136 -25.70 27.76 15.14
CA SER A 136 -25.12 28.20 13.88
C SER A 136 -25.31 29.72 13.86
N SER A 137 -24.21 30.46 14.00
CA SER A 137 -24.25 31.91 14.02
C SER A 137 -24.57 32.34 12.61
N THR A 138 -25.86 32.32 12.25
CA THR A 138 -26.37 32.81 10.97
C THR A 138 -26.29 34.33 10.86
N ASN A 139 -25.75 35.00 11.87
CA ASN A 139 -25.37 36.42 11.79
C ASN A 139 -23.93 36.56 11.30
N GLN A 140 -23.62 36.07 10.10
CA GLN A 140 -22.46 36.58 9.36
C GLN A 140 -22.88 37.90 8.69
N THR A 141 -22.86 38.98 9.46
CA THR A 141 -22.82 40.32 8.89
C THR A 141 -21.35 40.70 8.64
N ASN A 142 -21.11 41.15 7.39
CA ASN A 142 -19.93 41.85 6.88
C ASN A 142 -18.75 40.98 6.38
N LYS A 143 -18.70 40.79 5.05
CA LYS A 143 -17.52 40.46 4.22
C LYS A 143 -16.38 39.72 4.96
N THR A 144 -16.57 38.45 5.27
CA THR A 144 -15.46 37.55 5.62
C THR A 144 -14.78 37.10 4.33
N THR A 145 -13.48 37.36 4.20
CA THR A 145 -12.67 36.80 3.11
C THR A 145 -12.72 35.26 3.22
N PRO A 146 -13.15 34.54 2.17
CA PRO A 146 -13.17 33.08 2.22
C PRO A 146 -11.75 32.52 2.25
N ILE A 147 -11.55 31.47 3.06
CA ILE A 147 -10.32 30.67 3.04
C ILE A 147 -10.33 29.80 1.78
N ARG A 148 -9.22 29.78 1.04
CA ARG A 148 -9.05 28.98 -0.18
C ARG A 148 -8.02 27.91 0.06
N ILE A 149 -8.49 26.67 0.08
CA ILE A 149 -7.70 25.48 0.35
C ILE A 149 -7.58 24.70 -0.95
N LEU A 150 -6.36 24.36 -1.34
CA LEU A 150 -6.12 23.40 -2.41
C LEU A 150 -5.99 22.01 -1.80
N GLN A 151 -6.65 21.02 -2.41
CA GLN A 151 -6.42 19.61 -2.06
C GLN A 151 -5.82 18.90 -3.28
N LEU A 152 -4.66 18.28 -3.06
CA LEU A 152 -3.98 17.42 -4.03
C LEU A 152 -3.91 16.01 -3.43
N SER A 153 -4.20 15.00 -4.25
CA SER A 153 -4.20 13.59 -3.86
C SER A 153 -3.86 12.75 -5.08
N ASP A 154 -3.29 11.56 -4.85
CA ASP A 154 -3.14 10.53 -5.88
C ASP A 154 -2.41 11.08 -7.13
N ILE A 155 -1.33 11.83 -6.90
CA ILE A 155 -0.56 12.47 -7.97
C ILE A 155 0.01 11.40 -8.89
N HIS A 156 0.48 10.28 -8.31
CA HIS A 156 1.08 9.14 -9.00
C HIS A 156 1.88 9.55 -10.24
N PHE A 157 2.96 10.31 -10.04
CA PHE A 157 3.83 10.62 -11.15
C PHE A 157 4.82 9.48 -11.39
N ASP A 158 5.06 9.19 -12.66
CA ASP A 158 6.06 8.21 -13.08
C ASP A 158 7.24 8.89 -13.77
N PRO A 159 8.42 8.91 -13.14
CA PRO A 159 9.65 9.40 -13.78
C PRO A 159 10.02 8.67 -15.07
N ALA A 160 9.53 7.43 -15.25
CA ALA A 160 9.77 6.61 -16.44
C ALA A 160 8.68 6.74 -17.51
N TYR A 161 7.68 7.61 -17.35
CA TYR A 161 6.65 7.81 -18.37
C TYR A 161 7.28 8.30 -19.69
N LEU A 162 7.05 7.56 -20.77
CA LEU A 162 7.54 7.83 -22.11
C LEU A 162 6.39 8.13 -23.06
N GLU A 163 6.37 9.32 -23.64
CA GLU A 163 5.46 9.64 -24.74
C GLU A 163 5.69 8.71 -25.94
N GLY A 164 4.61 8.30 -26.60
CA GLY A 164 4.63 7.45 -27.79
C GLY A 164 4.80 5.96 -27.52
N SER A 165 5.04 5.56 -26.27
CA SER A 165 5.08 4.16 -25.83
C SER A 165 3.70 3.49 -25.89
N GLU A 166 3.65 2.17 -25.66
CA GLU A 166 2.37 1.42 -25.60
C GLU A 166 1.63 1.74 -24.30
N ALA A 167 0.36 2.14 -24.44
CA ALA A 167 -0.55 2.47 -23.34
C ALA A 167 -1.59 1.38 -23.07
N ASP A 168 -1.79 0.41 -23.99
CA ASP A 168 -2.67 -0.75 -23.84
C ASP A 168 -1.86 -2.07 -23.81
N CYS A 169 -1.01 -2.16 -22.80
CA CYS A 169 -0.18 -3.34 -22.54
C CYS A 169 -0.87 -4.35 -21.60
N GLU A 170 -0.31 -5.56 -21.54
CA GLU A 170 -0.81 -6.62 -20.64
C GLU A 170 -0.34 -6.46 -19.19
N GLU A 171 0.65 -5.59 -18.96
CA GLU A 171 1.20 -5.30 -17.63
C GLU A 171 0.24 -4.44 -16.78
N PRO A 172 0.45 -4.36 -15.45
CA PRO A 172 -0.36 -3.53 -14.57
C PRO A 172 -0.19 -2.03 -14.83
N VAL A 173 1.01 -1.62 -15.25
CA VAL A 173 1.35 -0.24 -15.61
C VAL A 173 2.01 -0.23 -16.99
N CYS A 174 1.51 0.63 -17.87
CA CYS A 174 1.96 0.84 -19.23
C CYS A 174 2.62 2.22 -19.37
N CYS A 175 2.79 2.71 -20.59
CA CYS A 175 3.35 4.03 -20.90
C CYS A 175 4.84 4.26 -20.53
N ILE A 176 5.61 3.21 -20.21
CA ILE A 176 7.01 3.32 -19.76
C ILE A 176 8.04 2.72 -20.72
N LYS A 177 7.59 1.96 -21.74
CA LYS A 177 8.48 1.16 -22.60
C LYS A 177 8.19 1.40 -24.06
N MET A 178 9.22 1.82 -24.80
CA MET A 178 9.09 2.01 -26.23
C MET A 178 8.88 0.68 -26.96
N PRO A 179 7.99 0.66 -27.98
CA PRO A 179 7.80 -0.51 -28.82
C PRO A 179 9.11 -0.87 -29.52
N LYS A 180 9.40 -2.17 -29.63
CA LYS A 180 10.53 -2.63 -30.46
C LYS A 180 10.21 -2.39 -31.94
N LYS A 181 11.24 -2.32 -32.77
CA LYS A 181 11.07 -2.15 -34.22
C LYS A 181 10.20 -3.29 -34.78
N GLY A 182 9.06 -2.93 -35.40
CA GLY A 182 8.10 -3.88 -35.96
C GLY A 182 6.99 -4.32 -34.99
N GLU A 183 7.03 -3.89 -33.73
CA GLU A 183 5.96 -4.12 -32.77
C GLU A 183 4.79 -3.17 -33.04
N LEU A 184 3.57 -3.72 -33.06
CA LEU A 184 2.36 -2.92 -33.27
C LEU A 184 2.00 -2.20 -31.97
N VAL A 185 1.89 -0.88 -32.02
CA VAL A 185 1.34 -0.08 -30.91
C VAL A 185 -0.18 0.01 -31.07
N LYS A 186 -0.92 -0.56 -30.12
CA LYS A 186 -2.39 -0.49 -30.06
C LYS A 186 -2.84 0.91 -29.67
N LYS A 187 -2.22 1.48 -28.62
CA LYS A 187 -2.52 2.82 -28.12
C LYS A 187 -1.24 3.54 -27.76
N LYS A 188 -1.00 4.71 -28.37
CA LYS A 188 0.19 5.52 -28.05
C LYS A 188 -0.04 6.34 -26.79
N ALA A 189 0.96 6.37 -25.92
CA ALA A 189 1.01 7.26 -24.77
C ALA A 189 1.13 8.72 -25.23
N GLY A 190 0.24 9.61 -24.76
CA GLY A 190 0.25 11.03 -25.08
C GLY A 190 1.29 11.82 -24.27
N TYR A 191 1.59 13.04 -24.70
CA TYR A 191 2.55 13.93 -24.04
C TYR A 191 2.15 14.23 -22.59
N TRP A 192 0.90 14.60 -22.30
CA TRP A 192 0.47 14.99 -20.95
C TRP A 192 -0.03 13.83 -20.06
N GLY A 193 0.05 12.60 -20.53
CA GLY A 193 -0.62 11.47 -19.90
C GLY A 193 -1.62 10.81 -20.86
N THR A 194 -2.13 9.65 -20.45
CA THR A 194 -3.05 8.84 -21.26
C THR A 194 -4.09 8.19 -20.37
N ALA A 195 -5.36 8.29 -20.72
CA ALA A 195 -6.44 7.56 -20.05
C ALA A 195 -6.34 6.06 -20.36
N ALA A 196 -5.48 5.36 -19.64
CA ALA A 196 -5.18 3.93 -19.74
C ALA A 196 -4.59 3.46 -18.40
N LYS A 197 -3.98 2.26 -18.35
CA LYS A 197 -3.24 1.79 -17.17
C LYS A 197 -1.90 2.49 -17.06
N CYS A 198 -1.90 3.81 -16.96
CA CYS A 198 -0.70 4.63 -16.95
C CYS A 198 -0.82 5.69 -15.85
N ASP A 199 0.30 5.90 -15.18
CA ASP A 199 0.53 7.06 -14.34
C ASP A 199 0.85 8.29 -15.19
N ILE A 200 1.00 9.46 -14.56
CA ILE A 200 1.25 10.72 -15.28
C ILE A 200 2.75 11.07 -15.32
N PRO A 201 3.25 11.72 -16.38
CA PRO A 201 4.61 12.22 -16.39
C PRO A 201 4.77 13.43 -15.47
N LEU A 202 5.98 13.64 -14.94
CA LEU A 202 6.28 14.77 -14.04
C LEU A 202 5.90 16.14 -14.61
N ARG A 203 6.06 16.34 -15.92
CA ARG A 203 5.65 17.58 -16.63
C ARG A 203 4.17 17.92 -16.48
N THR A 204 3.29 16.92 -16.32
CA THR A 204 1.87 17.16 -16.09
C THR A 204 1.63 17.73 -14.69
N VAL A 205 2.38 17.25 -13.69
CA VAL A 205 2.38 17.79 -12.33
C VAL A 205 2.90 19.22 -12.33
N GLU A 206 4.02 19.46 -13.01
CA GLU A 206 4.61 20.80 -13.14
C GLU A 206 3.64 21.80 -13.78
N ASN A 207 3.02 21.43 -14.91
CA ASN A 207 2.02 22.27 -15.58
C ASN A 207 0.77 22.52 -14.71
N LEU A 208 0.34 21.54 -13.91
CA LEU A 208 -0.73 21.73 -12.92
C LEU A 208 -0.34 22.78 -11.87
N LEU A 209 0.85 22.68 -11.30
CA LEU A 209 1.34 23.59 -10.26
C LEU A 209 1.57 25.01 -10.82
N GLU A 210 2.12 25.14 -12.03
CA GLU A 210 2.27 26.42 -12.73
C GLU A 210 0.92 27.10 -12.94
N HIS A 211 -0.08 26.34 -13.39
CA HIS A 211 -1.43 26.87 -13.58
C HIS A 211 -2.00 27.39 -12.26
N ILE A 212 -1.92 26.60 -11.19
CA ILE A 212 -2.44 26.95 -9.87
C ILE A 212 -1.81 28.23 -9.35
N ASN A 213 -0.47 28.34 -9.42
CA ASN A 213 0.25 29.54 -8.99
C ASN A 213 -0.22 30.80 -9.75
N ARG A 214 -0.49 30.67 -11.04
CA ARG A 214 -0.93 31.79 -11.88
C ARG A 214 -2.39 32.20 -11.64
N THR A 215 -3.28 31.26 -11.36
CA THR A 215 -4.74 31.51 -11.36
C THR A 215 -5.37 31.58 -9.99
N HIS A 216 -4.71 31.04 -8.96
CA HIS A 216 -5.26 30.94 -7.61
C HIS A 216 -4.37 31.60 -6.56
N LYS A 217 -5.02 32.19 -5.56
CA LYS A 217 -4.38 32.62 -4.32
C LYS A 217 -4.90 31.70 -3.23
N LEU A 218 -4.01 30.98 -2.57
CA LEU A 218 -4.33 29.93 -1.62
C LEU A 218 -3.88 30.33 -0.22
N ASP A 219 -4.60 29.88 0.79
CA ASP A 219 -4.20 30.02 2.20
C ASP A 219 -3.31 28.85 2.63
N PHE A 220 -3.65 27.62 2.20
CA PHE A 220 -2.81 26.43 2.41
C PHE A 220 -3.18 25.29 1.45
N VAL A 221 -2.35 24.25 1.43
CA VAL A 221 -2.53 23.02 0.65
C VAL A 221 -2.67 21.81 1.57
N LEU A 222 -3.62 20.93 1.27
CA LEU A 222 -3.71 19.58 1.80
C LEU A 222 -3.17 18.61 0.73
N LEU A 223 -2.15 17.83 1.07
CA LEU A 223 -1.49 16.92 0.16
C LEU A 223 -1.63 15.47 0.67
N SER A 224 -2.67 14.78 0.22
CA SER A 224 -3.22 13.57 0.87
C SER A 224 -2.66 12.23 0.39
N GLY A 225 -1.36 12.15 0.12
CA GLY A 225 -0.68 10.88 -0.16
C GLY A 225 -0.71 10.42 -1.62
N ASP A 226 -0.16 9.22 -1.84
CA ASP A 226 -0.12 8.52 -3.12
C ASP A 226 0.59 9.33 -4.22
N TYR A 227 1.86 9.61 -3.95
CA TYR A 227 2.67 10.49 -4.79
C TYR A 227 3.32 9.76 -5.97
N LEU A 228 3.68 8.49 -5.77
CA LEU A 228 4.52 7.72 -6.69
C LEU A 228 3.73 6.74 -7.54
N HIS A 229 4.27 6.45 -8.73
CA HIS A 229 3.73 5.49 -9.70
C HIS A 229 3.40 4.09 -9.14
N HIS A 230 2.49 3.38 -9.78
CA HIS A 230 2.01 2.03 -9.43
C HIS A 230 2.95 0.88 -9.87
N ARG A 231 4.24 1.18 -10.09
CA ARG A 231 5.24 0.14 -10.45
C ARG A 231 5.82 -0.45 -9.18
N ASP A 232 4.93 -0.99 -8.35
CA ASP A 232 5.21 -1.43 -6.99
C ASP A 232 6.41 -2.38 -6.96
N TRP A 233 6.51 -3.26 -7.96
CA TRP A 233 7.58 -4.26 -8.12
C TRP A 233 8.98 -3.67 -8.35
N GLU A 234 9.11 -2.36 -8.61
CA GLU A 234 10.40 -1.65 -8.76
C GLU A 234 10.69 -0.70 -7.59
N TYR A 235 9.81 -0.62 -6.60
CA TYR A 235 10.02 0.20 -5.41
C TYR A 235 11.33 -0.15 -4.70
N THR A 236 12.07 0.90 -4.38
CA THR A 236 13.22 0.91 -3.47
C THR A 236 13.04 2.06 -2.49
N ARG A 237 13.62 1.97 -1.29
CA ARG A 237 13.53 3.06 -0.32
C ARG A 237 14.20 4.32 -0.87
N GLU A 238 15.37 4.17 -1.49
CA GLU A 238 16.14 5.25 -2.06
C GLU A 238 15.38 5.96 -3.20
N GLY A 239 14.77 5.19 -4.10
CA GLY A 239 13.93 5.73 -5.17
C GLY A 239 12.72 6.50 -4.63
N HIS A 240 12.07 5.96 -3.59
CA HIS A 240 10.96 6.63 -2.92
C HIS A 240 11.34 7.98 -2.32
N LEU A 241 12.42 7.99 -1.54
CA LEU A 241 12.94 9.20 -0.91
C LEU A 241 13.32 10.25 -1.96
N SER A 242 13.95 9.83 -3.06
CA SER A 242 14.32 10.75 -4.15
C SER A 242 13.09 11.34 -4.85
N ALA A 243 12.06 10.54 -5.11
CA ALA A 243 10.84 11.02 -5.77
C ALA A 243 10.08 12.02 -4.88
N ILE A 244 9.97 11.75 -3.58
CA ILE A 244 9.29 12.64 -2.64
C ILE A 244 10.07 13.96 -2.50
N ALA A 245 11.40 13.91 -2.44
CA ALA A 245 12.23 15.11 -2.47
C ALA A 245 12.05 15.93 -3.77
N ASN A 246 11.92 15.28 -4.92
CA ASN A 246 11.66 15.95 -6.20
C ASN A 246 10.28 16.62 -6.22
N LEU A 247 9.24 15.94 -5.74
CA LEU A 247 7.90 16.50 -5.62
C LEU A 247 7.90 17.70 -4.65
N SER A 248 8.55 17.56 -3.50
CA SER A 248 8.72 18.64 -2.52
C SER A 248 9.41 19.85 -3.13
N ALA A 249 10.46 19.66 -3.94
CA ALA A 249 11.14 20.75 -4.63
C ALA A 249 10.23 21.47 -5.64
N LEU A 250 9.42 20.73 -6.40
CA LEU A 250 8.43 21.33 -7.32
C LEU A 250 7.36 22.13 -6.56
N LEU A 251 6.85 21.59 -5.46
CA LEU A 251 5.87 22.26 -4.61
C LEU A 251 6.44 23.55 -4.03
N GLN A 252 7.66 23.53 -3.48
CA GLN A 252 8.34 24.73 -2.98
C GLN A 252 8.58 25.77 -4.07
N HIS A 253 8.92 25.33 -5.29
CA HIS A 253 9.16 26.23 -6.41
C HIS A 253 7.88 26.94 -6.88
N HIS A 254 6.79 26.20 -7.07
CA HIS A 254 5.56 26.74 -7.64
C HIS A 254 4.60 27.32 -6.61
N LEU A 255 4.64 26.88 -5.36
CA LEU A 255 3.77 27.36 -4.28
C LEU A 255 4.59 27.95 -3.13
N PRO A 256 5.47 28.93 -3.40
CA PRO A 256 6.33 29.49 -2.37
C PRO A 256 5.49 30.18 -1.30
N GLN A 257 5.89 30.02 -0.03
CA GLN A 257 5.26 30.66 1.13
C GLN A 257 3.82 30.20 1.43
N ILE A 258 3.27 29.23 0.67
CA ILE A 258 1.98 28.62 0.98
C ILE A 258 2.24 27.40 1.86
N PRO A 259 1.68 27.30 3.08
CA PRO A 259 1.85 26.12 3.91
C PRO A 259 1.23 24.87 3.26
N ILE A 260 1.99 23.78 3.25
CA ILE A 260 1.57 22.47 2.71
C ILE A 260 1.56 21.43 3.82
N PHE A 261 0.41 20.81 4.02
CA PHE A 261 0.21 19.76 5.02
C PHE A 261 0.17 18.41 4.34
N TRP A 262 1.23 17.63 4.56
CA TRP A 262 1.42 16.31 3.97
C TRP A 262 0.66 15.23 4.74
N ALA A 263 0.17 14.21 4.05
CA ALA A 263 -0.38 12.99 4.64
C ALA A 263 0.16 11.77 3.90
N LEU A 264 0.10 10.60 4.52
CA LEU A 264 0.50 9.35 3.89
C LEU A 264 -0.67 8.77 3.10
N GLY A 265 -0.39 8.25 1.92
CA GLY A 265 -1.20 7.30 1.20
C GLY A 265 -0.63 5.89 1.36
N ASN A 266 -1.23 4.92 0.69
CA ASN A 266 -0.85 3.52 0.82
C ASN A 266 0.38 3.16 -0.05
N HIS A 267 0.73 4.01 -1.03
CA HIS A 267 1.90 3.85 -1.88
C HIS A 267 3.21 4.36 -1.29
N GLU A 268 3.20 5.10 -0.16
CA GLU A 268 4.44 5.66 0.41
C GLU A 268 5.35 4.64 1.13
N ALA A 269 4.82 3.48 1.55
CA ALA A 269 5.63 2.43 2.16
C ALA A 269 6.35 1.59 1.11
N VAL A 270 7.52 1.04 1.50
CA VAL A 270 8.26 0.06 0.71
C VAL A 270 8.54 -1.16 1.58
N PRO A 271 7.91 -2.31 1.28
CA PRO A 271 6.98 -2.58 0.17
C PRO A 271 5.64 -1.81 0.24
N VAL A 272 4.92 -1.73 -0.88
CA VAL A 272 3.61 -1.04 -0.93
C VAL A 272 2.65 -1.59 0.12
N ASN A 273 1.87 -0.71 0.77
CA ASN A 273 0.96 -1.04 1.88
C ASN A 273 1.63 -1.56 3.18
N ALA A 274 2.96 -1.60 3.28
CA ALA A 274 3.64 -2.15 4.45
C ALA A 274 3.71 -1.15 5.63
N PHE A 275 2.57 -0.93 6.30
CA PHE A 275 2.45 -0.06 7.47
C PHE A 275 2.42 -0.88 8.76
N GLY A 276 3.56 -1.42 9.17
CA GLY A 276 3.67 -2.18 10.41
C GLY A 276 3.34 -1.34 11.66
N PRO A 277 2.39 -1.77 12.52
CA PRO A 277 2.03 -1.03 13.74
C PRO A 277 3.10 -1.14 14.84
N HIS A 278 2.99 -0.33 15.88
CA HIS A 278 3.98 -0.23 16.96
C HIS A 278 4.29 -1.50 17.75
N PHE A 279 3.50 -2.55 17.61
CA PHE A 279 3.75 -3.82 18.28
C PHE A 279 4.56 -4.82 17.42
N VAL A 280 4.80 -4.54 16.14
CA VAL A 280 5.67 -5.38 15.29
C VAL A 280 7.14 -4.95 15.41
N PRO A 281 8.12 -5.80 15.07
CA PRO A 281 9.53 -5.41 15.06
C PRO A 281 9.82 -4.16 14.21
N ASP A 282 10.79 -3.35 14.64
CA ASP A 282 11.12 -2.05 14.01
C ASP A 282 11.41 -2.12 12.51
N GLN A 283 11.98 -3.24 12.03
CA GLN A 283 12.29 -3.42 10.61
C GLN A 283 11.05 -3.37 9.69
N PHE A 284 9.86 -3.67 10.22
CA PHE A 284 8.59 -3.65 9.50
C PHE A 284 7.80 -2.36 9.70
N ARG A 285 8.31 -1.42 10.51
CA ARG A 285 7.70 -0.11 10.71
C ARG A 285 8.27 0.85 9.67
N PRO A 286 7.45 1.60 8.92
CA PRO A 286 7.95 2.55 7.93
C PRO A 286 8.41 3.87 8.58
N THR A 287 9.04 3.82 9.75
CA THR A 287 9.57 5.00 10.47
C THR A 287 10.59 5.78 9.64
N TRP A 288 11.35 5.08 8.77
CA TRP A 288 12.26 5.72 7.81
C TRP A 288 11.50 6.67 6.87
N MET A 289 10.30 6.27 6.42
CA MET A 289 9.44 7.09 5.57
C MET A 289 8.81 8.22 6.38
N TYR A 290 8.32 7.96 7.60
CA TYR A 290 7.75 9.01 8.44
C TYR A 290 8.75 10.14 8.69
N ARG A 291 10.01 9.80 8.98
CA ARG A 291 11.08 10.80 9.17
C ARG A 291 11.39 11.59 7.91
N ALA A 292 11.41 10.92 6.76
CA ALA A 292 11.66 11.58 5.49
C ALA A 292 10.52 12.53 5.10
N LEU A 293 9.27 12.07 5.23
CA LEU A 293 8.11 12.90 4.91
C LEU A 293 8.01 14.09 5.86
N LEU A 294 8.30 13.90 7.15
CA LEU A 294 8.38 15.00 8.11
C LEU A 294 9.46 16.02 7.73
N ALA A 295 10.63 15.56 7.27
CA ALA A 295 11.69 16.46 6.81
C ALA A 295 11.27 17.27 5.58
N GLU A 296 10.47 16.71 4.67
CA GLU A 296 9.90 17.45 3.55
C GLU A 296 8.76 18.38 4.00
N ALA A 297 7.93 17.97 4.95
CA ALA A 297 6.87 18.78 5.52
C ALA A 297 7.43 20.07 6.15
N HIS A 298 8.51 19.99 6.92
CA HIS A 298 9.22 21.14 7.50
C HIS A 298 9.79 22.14 6.47
N LYS A 299 9.95 21.76 5.21
CA LYS A 299 10.34 22.70 4.15
C LYS A 299 9.17 23.54 3.65
N THR A 300 7.94 23.07 3.89
CA THR A 300 6.73 23.65 3.30
C THR A 300 5.71 24.11 4.33
N ASP A 301 5.81 23.72 5.60
CA ASP A 301 4.80 23.98 6.63
C ASP A 301 4.79 25.43 7.16
N GLN A 302 5.79 26.24 6.81
CA GLN A 302 5.99 27.60 7.30
C GLN A 302 6.20 27.69 8.83
N GLY A 303 6.77 26.65 9.45
CA GLY A 303 7.02 26.59 10.89
C GLY A 303 5.75 26.42 11.74
N LEU A 304 4.69 25.86 11.15
CA LEU A 304 3.42 25.60 11.83
C LEU A 304 3.45 24.28 12.60
N LEU A 305 4.27 23.30 12.20
CA LEU A 305 4.39 22.04 12.93
C LEU A 305 5.12 22.26 14.26
N SER A 306 4.51 21.76 15.32
CA SER A 306 5.06 21.79 16.67
C SER A 306 5.91 20.55 16.95
N VAL A 307 6.73 20.62 18.01
CA VAL A 307 7.50 19.45 18.49
C VAL A 307 6.58 18.25 18.79
N GLU A 308 5.39 18.49 19.35
CA GLU A 308 4.41 17.43 19.63
C GLU A 308 3.86 16.81 18.34
N ALA A 309 3.64 17.63 17.29
CA ALA A 309 3.26 17.15 15.97
C ALA A 309 4.37 16.29 15.33
N ASP A 310 5.64 16.68 15.50
CA ASP A 310 6.79 15.92 15.02
C ASP A 310 6.89 14.53 15.68
N GLU A 311 6.73 14.50 17.01
CA GLU A 311 6.75 13.25 17.78
C GLU A 311 5.63 12.31 17.34
N ASP A 312 4.41 12.83 17.18
CA ASP A 312 3.26 12.08 16.68
C ASP A 312 3.47 11.55 15.26
N PHE A 313 4.04 12.37 14.37
CA PHE A 313 4.34 11.98 12.99
C PHE A 313 5.36 10.84 12.96
N VAL A 314 6.49 10.99 13.66
CA VAL A 314 7.54 9.96 13.70
C VAL A 314 7.05 8.67 14.34
N TYR A 315 6.17 8.78 15.34
CA TYR A 315 5.56 7.62 15.96
C TYR A 315 4.66 6.91 14.93
N ARG A 316 3.55 7.52 14.51
CA ARG A 316 2.45 6.81 13.83
C ARG A 316 2.09 7.32 12.44
N GLY A 317 2.87 8.24 11.88
CA GLY A 317 2.61 8.83 10.56
C GLY A 317 1.40 9.77 10.52
N SER A 318 0.96 10.27 11.66
CA SER A 318 -0.21 11.16 11.79
C SER A 318 0.16 12.35 12.66
N TYR A 319 -0.49 13.50 12.49
CA TYR A 319 -0.25 14.67 13.34
C TYR A 319 -1.45 15.60 13.35
N ALA A 320 -1.42 16.59 14.22
CA ALA A 320 -2.40 17.67 14.23
C ALA A 320 -1.70 19.02 14.39
N VAL A 321 -2.25 20.05 13.75
CA VAL A 321 -1.66 21.39 13.67
C VAL A 321 -2.75 22.45 13.67
N ASP A 322 -2.47 23.60 14.26
CA ASP A 322 -3.39 24.74 14.30
C ASP A 322 -3.06 25.72 13.18
N TYR A 323 -4.07 26.12 12.40
CA TYR A 323 -4.01 27.19 11.42
C TYR A 323 -5.04 28.27 11.79
N GLY A 324 -4.59 29.28 12.55
CA GLY A 324 -5.49 30.27 13.15
C GLY A 324 -6.46 29.60 14.14
N ASN A 325 -7.76 29.63 13.83
CA ASN A 325 -8.80 29.00 14.65
C ASN A 325 -9.22 27.61 14.12
N LEU A 326 -8.49 27.05 13.16
CA LEU A 326 -8.76 25.73 12.59
C LEU A 326 -7.75 24.70 13.13
N ARG A 327 -8.24 23.57 13.63
CA ARG A 327 -7.42 22.39 13.95
C ARG A 327 -7.42 21.47 12.73
N LEU A 328 -6.27 21.28 12.11
CA LEU A 328 -6.06 20.30 11.05
C LEU A 328 -5.55 18.99 11.66
N ILE A 329 -6.05 17.86 11.18
CA ILE A 329 -5.67 16.52 11.65
C ILE A 329 -5.37 15.67 10.42
N SER A 330 -4.11 15.25 10.29
CA SER A 330 -3.65 14.32 9.27
C SER A 330 -3.59 12.92 9.88
N LEU A 331 -4.33 11.97 9.29
CA LEU A 331 -4.41 10.60 9.76
C LEU A 331 -3.58 9.68 8.86
N ASN A 332 -2.97 8.65 9.46
CA ASN A 332 -2.39 7.54 8.73
C ASN A 332 -3.44 6.44 8.59
N ASN A 333 -4.06 6.35 7.41
CA ASN A 333 -5.06 5.34 7.10
C ASN A 333 -4.44 4.00 6.66
N GLY A 334 -3.12 3.90 6.48
CA GLY A 334 -2.44 2.62 6.22
C GLY A 334 -2.43 1.67 7.42
N LEU A 335 -2.75 2.19 8.62
CA LEU A 335 -2.92 1.40 9.85
C LEU A 335 -4.35 0.88 10.05
N LEU A 336 -5.28 1.23 9.16
CA LEU A 336 -6.71 0.92 9.24
C LEU A 336 -7.13 -0.21 8.31
#